data_AF-A0A4R9ALL8-F1
#
_entry.id   AF-A0A4R9ALL8-F1
#
_cell.length_a   1.000
_cell.length_b   1.000
_cell.length_c   1.000
_cell.angle_alpha   90.00
_cell.angle_beta   90.00
_cell.angle_gamma   90.00
#
_symmetry.space_group_name_H-M   'P 1'
#
loop_
_entity.id
_entity.type
_entity.pdbx_description
1 polymer ?
#
loop_
_entity_poly.entity_id
_entity_poly.type
_entity_poly.pdbx_seq_one_letter_code
_entity_poly.pdbx_strand_id
1 'polypeptide(L)'
;MNNVTKLVTAVLIAFALSGCTAVVAPLTVTPASAGLIGSAEAGTDAGNDRPTVTYDGLMVRRRVVIAIHSTPGADLAALRTVLDDEANQSQISLSDISPDVLDPASLDHLVPELIVALPMGGTVAEAGELVNRAYFQDPAVSGVDHYHVAEVLVHDLRFAVRATSPAALEESIAREGILSDALGNYATILRTGELDVTYTGPLLSDDLIKSVQNGIARAAHTKLTAVTVSPRSTAGVGVDMAKEPAPAPAATEAASDHDHDHDAAPGTSDSDDDGDTGDTGDTGDTDDTDDTGDTGGTGDDGDTGDTGDDSDSSDRGTDSKPDADENGGSGNGSNHN
;
A
#
# COMPACT_ATOMS: atom_id res chain seq x y z
N MET A 1 49.41 19.75 -20.07
CA MET A 1 50.22 20.17 -18.91
C MET A 1 50.30 21.69 -18.94
N ASN A 2 49.66 22.36 -17.98
CA ASN A 2 50.01 23.69 -17.45
C ASN A 2 49.03 24.00 -16.31
N ASN A 3 49.56 23.89 -15.09
CA ASN A 3 48.88 24.14 -13.83
C ASN A 3 48.81 25.64 -13.55
N VAL A 4 47.64 26.15 -13.15
CA VAL A 4 47.56 27.44 -12.43
C VAL A 4 46.60 27.31 -11.25
N THR A 5 47.22 27.19 -10.09
CA THR A 5 46.67 27.23 -8.74
C THR A 5 46.17 28.63 -8.39
N LYS A 6 44.92 28.79 -7.93
CA LYS A 6 44.46 29.94 -7.13
C LYS A 6 43.48 29.44 -6.07
N LEU A 7 43.97 29.22 -4.85
CA LEU A 7 43.93 30.13 -3.69
C LEU A 7 42.55 30.15 -3.01
N VAL A 8 42.44 29.27 -2.01
CA VAL A 8 41.34 29.09 -1.06
C VAL A 8 41.38 30.25 -0.05
N THR A 9 40.29 30.99 0.08
CA THR A 9 40.08 31.95 1.17
C THR A 9 39.15 31.31 2.19
N ALA A 10 39.72 30.79 3.27
CA ALA A 10 38.98 30.34 4.44
C ALA A 10 38.87 31.50 5.44
N VAL A 11 37.64 31.96 5.71
CA VAL A 11 37.35 32.94 6.75
C VAL A 11 37.01 32.18 8.03
N LEU A 12 37.94 32.27 9.00
CA LEU A 12 37.78 31.81 10.37
C LEU A 12 36.90 32.81 11.14
N ILE A 13 35.68 32.40 11.50
CA ILE A 13 34.83 33.16 12.43
C ILE A 13 34.88 32.44 13.78
N ALA A 14 35.59 33.05 14.73
CA ALA A 14 35.58 32.67 16.13
C ALA A 14 34.43 33.40 16.84
N PHE A 15 33.42 32.66 17.32
CA PHE A 15 32.44 33.19 18.26
C PHE A 15 32.85 32.84 19.69
N ALA A 16 33.08 33.89 20.47
CA ALA A 16 33.40 33.82 21.88
C ALA A 16 32.16 33.42 22.70
N LEU A 17 32.36 32.44 23.59
CA LEU A 17 31.43 32.06 24.64
C LEU A 17 31.34 33.18 25.69
N SER A 18 30.12 33.58 26.04
CA SER A 18 29.83 34.30 27.28
C SER A 18 28.68 33.61 27.98
N GLY A 19 28.98 33.01 29.14
CA GLY A 19 28.02 32.34 30.00
C GLY A 19 27.33 33.33 30.94
N CYS A 20 26.01 33.17 31.09
CA CYS A 20 25.26 33.67 32.23
C CYS A 20 24.50 32.49 32.85
N THR A 21 24.84 32.17 34.08
CA THR A 21 24.17 31.16 34.92
C THR A 21 22.84 31.71 35.42
N ALA A 22 21.73 31.05 35.09
CA ALA A 22 20.46 31.21 35.79
C ALA A 22 19.98 29.84 36.26
N VAL A 23 20.07 29.62 37.57
CA VAL A 23 19.51 28.47 38.29
C VAL A 23 17.99 28.67 38.36
N VAL A 24 17.23 27.72 37.79
CA VAL A 24 15.79 27.57 38.05
C VAL A 24 15.52 26.09 38.36
N ALA A 25 14.77 25.86 39.44
CA ALA A 25 14.48 24.57 40.04
C ALA A 25 13.76 23.60 39.07
N PRO A 26 13.90 22.27 39.25
CA PRO A 26 13.14 21.30 38.48
C PRO A 26 11.66 21.38 38.87
N LEU A 27 10.83 21.84 37.93
CA LEU A 27 9.39 21.61 38.00
C LEU A 27 9.15 20.11 37.76
N THR A 28 8.72 19.41 38.80
CA THR A 28 8.06 18.11 38.68
C THR A 28 6.76 18.30 37.91
N VAL A 29 6.82 18.15 36.59
CA VAL A 29 5.63 17.96 35.76
C VAL A 29 5.23 16.50 35.84
N THR A 30 4.28 16.22 36.72
CA THR A 30 3.44 15.03 36.66
C THR A 30 2.81 14.98 35.26
N PRO A 31 2.94 13.90 34.47
CA PRO A 31 2.16 13.77 33.27
C PRO A 31 0.68 13.68 33.69
N ALA A 32 -0.09 14.68 33.29
CA ALA A 32 -1.53 14.65 33.41
C ALA A 32 -2.04 13.53 32.50
N SER A 33 -2.45 12.41 33.10
CA SER A 33 -3.35 11.44 32.49
C SER A 33 -4.67 12.14 32.18
N ALA A 34 -4.77 12.75 31.00
CA ALA A 34 -6.03 13.11 30.40
C ALA A 34 -6.53 11.86 29.67
N GLY A 35 -7.40 11.11 30.35
CA GLY A 35 -8.09 9.97 29.78
C GLY A 35 -8.92 10.39 28.57
N LEU A 36 -8.68 9.70 27.47
CA LEU A 36 -9.66 9.48 26.42
C LEU A 36 -9.55 7.98 26.07
N ILE A 37 -9.96 7.14 27.03
CA ILE A 37 -10.24 5.74 26.73
C ILE A 37 -11.57 5.74 25.98
N GLY A 38 -11.49 5.93 24.67
CA GLY A 38 -12.49 5.45 23.72
C GLY A 38 -12.02 4.09 23.25
N SER A 39 -12.61 3.03 23.79
CA SER A 39 -12.38 1.66 23.36
C SER A 39 -12.73 1.49 21.87
N ALA A 40 -11.71 1.38 21.03
CA ALA A 40 -11.72 0.76 19.71
C ALA A 40 -10.28 0.62 19.20
N GLU A 41 -9.49 -0.32 19.73
CA GLU A 41 -8.14 -0.59 19.24
C GLU A 41 -8.02 -2.06 18.83
N ALA A 42 -8.49 -2.34 17.63
CA ALA A 42 -7.99 -3.39 16.75
C ALA A 42 -8.14 -2.79 15.33
N GLY A 43 -7.02 -2.45 14.71
CA GLY A 43 -6.96 -1.65 13.49
C GLY A 43 -5.89 -0.58 13.63
N THR A 44 -4.66 -0.91 13.21
CA THR A 44 -3.61 0.09 12.99
C THR A 44 -4.09 1.11 11.94
N ASP A 45 -3.72 2.38 12.08
CA ASP A 45 -4.12 3.46 11.15
C ASP A 45 -3.66 3.23 9.69
N ALA A 46 -2.71 2.32 9.50
CA ALA A 46 -2.31 1.77 8.22
C ALA A 46 -2.09 0.26 8.33
N GLY A 47 -2.32 -0.47 7.23
CA GLY A 47 -2.05 -1.91 7.14
C GLY A 47 -3.23 -2.73 6.66
N ASN A 48 -2.99 -4.02 6.40
CA ASN A 48 -4.05 -4.95 5.98
C ASN A 48 -4.86 -5.56 7.13
N ASP A 49 -4.68 -5.05 8.36
CA ASP A 49 -5.57 -5.29 9.53
C ASP A 49 -6.91 -4.52 9.45
N ARG A 50 -7.32 -4.15 8.22
CA ARG A 50 -8.58 -3.49 7.86
C ARG A 50 -8.94 -2.26 8.69
N PRO A 51 -8.19 -1.16 8.52
CA PRO A 51 -8.67 0.14 8.95
C PRO A 51 -10.04 0.47 8.31
N THR A 52 -10.73 1.47 8.85
CA THR A 52 -11.92 2.00 8.18
C THR A 52 -11.50 2.71 6.89
N VAL A 53 -11.89 2.15 5.75
CA VAL A 53 -11.55 2.64 4.40
C VAL A 53 -12.83 2.94 3.62
N THR A 54 -13.16 4.22 3.44
CA THR A 54 -14.21 4.66 2.51
C THR A 54 -13.66 5.15 1.17
N TYR A 55 -12.35 5.40 1.10
CA TYR A 55 -11.64 5.67 -0.15
C TYR A 55 -11.31 4.35 -0.86
N ASP A 56 -12.34 3.69 -1.40
CA ASP A 56 -12.28 2.39 -2.03
C ASP A 56 -12.59 2.42 -3.54
N GLY A 57 -13.03 1.30 -4.11
CA GLY A 57 -13.22 1.14 -5.54
C GLY A 57 -11.88 1.18 -6.26
N LEU A 58 -11.73 2.02 -7.29
CA LEU A 58 -10.48 2.13 -8.04
C LEU A 58 -9.29 2.65 -7.20
N MET A 59 -9.53 3.13 -5.98
CA MET A 59 -8.50 3.54 -5.04
C MET A 59 -7.91 2.37 -4.24
N VAL A 60 -8.59 1.21 -4.18
CA VAL A 60 -8.05 -0.01 -3.55
C VAL A 60 -7.88 -1.09 -4.61
N ARG A 61 -6.70 -1.71 -4.64
CA ARG A 61 -6.31 -2.68 -5.66
C ARG A 61 -5.84 -3.98 -5.03
N ARG A 62 -6.15 -5.09 -5.68
CA ARG A 62 -5.48 -6.39 -5.46
C ARG A 62 -4.16 -6.37 -6.20
N ARG A 63 -3.07 -6.67 -5.49
CA ARG A 63 -1.71 -6.81 -6.03
C ARG A 63 -1.14 -8.13 -5.54
N VAL A 64 -0.24 -8.71 -6.32
CA VAL A 64 0.59 -9.82 -5.85
C VAL A 64 1.93 -9.26 -5.38
N VAL A 65 2.37 -9.68 -4.20
CA VAL A 65 3.66 -9.32 -3.63
C VAL A 65 4.53 -10.56 -3.47
N ILE A 66 5.83 -10.36 -3.64
CA ILE A 66 6.89 -11.31 -3.30
C ILE A 66 7.60 -10.73 -2.09
N ALA A 67 7.60 -11.48 -0.99
CA ALA A 67 8.31 -11.15 0.23
C ALA A 67 9.44 -12.16 0.45
N ILE A 68 10.65 -11.67 0.64
CA ILE A 68 11.87 -12.48 0.74
C ILE A 68 12.46 -12.28 2.13
N HIS A 69 12.61 -13.39 2.85
CA HIS A 69 13.47 -13.49 4.01
C HIS A 69 14.84 -14.00 3.57
N SER A 70 15.86 -13.19 3.83
CA SER A 70 17.23 -13.42 3.40
C SER A 70 18.06 -14.10 4.49
N THR A 71 19.13 -14.78 4.08
CA THR A 71 20.08 -15.30 5.07
C THR A 71 20.81 -14.14 5.77
N PRO A 72 21.21 -14.29 7.04
CA PRO A 72 21.88 -13.22 7.77
C PRO A 72 23.14 -12.70 7.05
N GLY A 73 23.15 -11.41 6.73
CA GLY A 73 24.27 -10.76 6.04
C GLY A 73 24.25 -10.88 4.52
N ALA A 74 23.18 -11.39 3.93
CA ALA A 74 22.98 -11.36 2.48
C ALA A 74 23.00 -9.92 1.94
N ASP A 75 23.49 -9.76 0.71
CA ASP A 75 23.44 -8.48 0.00
C ASP A 75 22.04 -8.30 -0.62
N LEU A 76 21.17 -7.58 0.08
CA LEU A 76 19.80 -7.31 -0.37
C LEU A 76 19.75 -6.57 -1.71
N ALA A 77 20.74 -5.72 -2.01
CA ALA A 77 20.78 -5.00 -3.29
C ALA A 77 21.14 -5.96 -4.44
N ALA A 78 22.05 -6.90 -4.20
CA ALA A 78 22.34 -7.97 -5.15
C ALA A 78 21.12 -8.87 -5.36
N LEU A 79 20.44 -9.28 -4.27
CA LEU A 79 19.20 -10.07 -4.38
C LEU A 79 18.13 -9.33 -5.18
N ARG A 80 17.90 -8.04 -4.89
CA ARG A 80 16.96 -7.20 -5.66
C ARG A 80 17.32 -7.15 -7.14
N THR A 81 18.60 -7.00 -7.45
CA THR A 81 19.11 -6.91 -8.84
C THR A 81 18.83 -8.21 -9.60
N VAL A 82 19.09 -9.37 -9.00
CA VAL A 82 18.81 -10.68 -9.62
C VAL A 82 17.31 -10.81 -9.93
N LEU A 83 16.44 -10.43 -8.99
CA LEU A 83 15.00 -10.48 -9.20
C LEU A 83 14.52 -9.51 -10.27
N ASP A 84 15.08 -8.30 -10.33
CA ASP A 84 14.78 -7.33 -11.39
C ASP A 84 15.26 -7.81 -12.76
N ASP A 85 16.43 -8.42 -12.85
CA ASP A 85 16.95 -8.96 -14.11
C ASP A 85 16.05 -10.06 -14.66
N GLU A 86 15.59 -10.99 -13.81
CA GLU A 86 14.62 -12.02 -14.20
C GLU A 86 13.24 -11.44 -14.54
N ALA A 87 12.79 -10.44 -13.80
CA ALA A 87 11.51 -9.77 -14.06
C ALA A 87 11.56 -9.06 -15.43
N ASN A 88 12.65 -8.37 -15.73
CA ASN A 88 12.87 -7.69 -16.99
C ASN A 88 12.93 -8.66 -18.17
N GLN A 89 13.58 -9.82 -18.01
CA GLN A 89 13.56 -10.90 -19.01
C GLN A 89 12.13 -11.40 -19.28
N SER A 90 11.29 -11.42 -18.23
CA SER A 90 9.89 -11.80 -18.29
C SER A 90 8.95 -10.65 -18.66
N GLN A 91 9.49 -9.45 -18.96
CA GLN A 91 8.74 -8.20 -19.22
C GLN A 91 7.80 -7.76 -18.07
N ILE A 92 8.14 -8.13 -16.84
CA ILE A 92 7.44 -7.77 -15.61
C ILE A 92 8.19 -6.59 -14.97
N SER A 93 7.46 -5.52 -14.65
CA SER A 93 8.01 -4.38 -13.90
C SER A 93 7.65 -4.48 -12.44
N LEU A 94 8.62 -4.80 -11.60
CA LEU A 94 8.47 -4.85 -10.15
C LEU A 94 8.54 -3.44 -9.55
N SER A 95 7.79 -3.23 -8.46
CA SER A 95 7.84 -1.98 -7.69
C SER A 95 8.00 -2.29 -6.21
N ASP A 96 8.87 -1.55 -5.52
CA ASP A 96 9.03 -1.69 -4.08
C ASP A 96 7.73 -1.32 -3.35
N ILE A 97 7.46 -2.00 -2.23
CA ILE A 97 6.24 -1.80 -1.45
C ILE A 97 6.51 -2.01 0.05
N SER A 98 5.75 -1.32 0.91
CA SER A 98 5.91 -1.42 2.37
C SER A 98 5.62 -2.84 2.86
N PRO A 99 6.34 -3.37 3.88
CA PRO A 99 5.97 -4.61 4.55
C PRO A 99 4.58 -4.62 5.16
N ASP A 100 4.03 -3.47 5.55
CA ASP A 100 2.70 -3.42 6.18
C ASP A 100 1.54 -3.75 5.21
N VAL A 101 1.84 -4.07 3.95
CA VAL A 101 0.86 -4.69 3.03
C VAL A 101 0.66 -6.17 3.31
N LEU A 102 1.55 -6.82 4.07
CA LEU A 102 1.33 -8.17 4.55
C LEU A 102 0.45 -8.13 5.80
N ASP A 103 -0.25 -9.23 6.07
CA ASP A 103 -0.94 -9.38 7.34
C ASP A 103 0.06 -9.54 8.50
N PRO A 104 -0.33 -9.17 9.74
CA PRO A 104 0.57 -9.24 10.89
C PRO A 104 1.16 -10.64 11.14
N ALA A 105 0.43 -11.72 10.87
CA ALA A 105 0.95 -13.07 11.11
C ALA A 105 2.04 -13.43 10.10
N SER A 106 1.86 -13.06 8.82
CA SER A 106 2.94 -13.18 7.83
C SER A 106 4.19 -12.39 8.24
N LEU A 107 4.03 -11.20 8.80
CA LEU A 107 5.17 -10.40 9.27
C LEU A 107 5.87 -11.00 10.48
N ASP A 108 5.12 -11.54 11.44
CA ASP A 108 5.66 -12.19 12.64
C ASP A 108 6.45 -13.46 12.30
N HIS A 109 6.03 -14.21 11.28
CA HIS A 109 6.66 -15.46 10.87
C HIS A 109 7.79 -15.28 9.87
N LEU A 110 7.61 -14.42 8.85
CA LEU A 110 8.56 -14.29 7.74
C LEU A 110 9.64 -13.24 8.01
N VAL A 111 9.31 -12.13 8.68
CA VAL A 111 10.18 -10.96 8.86
C VAL A 111 10.97 -10.61 7.58
N PRO A 112 10.29 -10.33 6.46
CA PRO A 112 10.95 -10.14 5.17
C PRO A 112 11.81 -8.87 5.15
N GLU A 113 13.03 -8.97 4.61
CA GLU A 113 13.90 -7.80 4.39
C GLU A 113 13.71 -7.16 3.00
N LEU A 114 13.11 -7.89 2.05
CA LEU A 114 12.84 -7.40 0.70
C LEU A 114 11.41 -7.74 0.27
N ILE A 115 10.64 -6.73 -0.14
CA ILE A 115 9.28 -6.91 -0.64
C ILE A 115 9.06 -6.09 -1.90
N VAL A 116 8.53 -6.76 -2.92
CA VAL A 116 8.21 -6.16 -4.21
C VAL A 116 6.82 -6.56 -4.65
N ALA A 117 6.14 -5.66 -5.35
CA ALA A 117 4.84 -5.89 -5.94
C ALA A 117 4.95 -6.11 -7.45
N LEU A 118 4.19 -7.07 -7.95
CA LEU A 118 3.95 -7.27 -9.38
C LEU A 118 3.06 -6.15 -9.94
N PRO A 119 3.10 -5.90 -11.27
CA PRO A 119 2.19 -4.96 -11.92
C PRO A 119 0.72 -5.39 -11.76
N MET A 120 -0.20 -4.46 -12.04
CA MET A 120 -1.64 -4.75 -12.04
C MET A 120 -1.96 -5.94 -12.95
N GLY A 121 -2.65 -6.94 -12.41
CA GLY A 121 -3.02 -8.16 -13.12
C GLY A 121 -1.99 -9.30 -13.03
N GLY A 122 -0.86 -9.09 -12.36
CA GLY A 122 0.07 -10.18 -12.05
C GLY A 122 -0.56 -11.21 -11.12
N THR A 123 -0.12 -12.46 -11.24
CA THR A 123 -0.68 -13.62 -10.54
C THR A 123 0.32 -14.23 -9.56
N VAL A 124 -0.19 -14.97 -8.57
CA VAL A 124 0.63 -15.73 -7.60
C VAL A 124 1.52 -16.74 -8.32
N ALA A 125 1.02 -17.39 -9.37
CA ALA A 125 1.79 -18.34 -10.17
C ALA A 125 2.97 -17.67 -10.88
N GLU A 126 2.75 -16.53 -11.54
CA GLU A 126 3.82 -15.77 -12.20
C GLU A 126 4.89 -15.29 -11.21
N ALA A 127 4.47 -14.84 -10.03
CA ALA A 127 5.38 -14.43 -8.97
C ALA A 127 6.23 -15.60 -8.44
N GLY A 128 5.61 -16.76 -8.18
CA GLY A 128 6.32 -17.97 -7.74
C GLY A 128 7.32 -18.47 -8.79
N GLU A 129 6.92 -18.51 -10.06
CA GLU A 129 7.82 -18.88 -11.15
C GLU A 129 9.00 -17.91 -11.29
N LEU A 130 8.75 -16.61 -11.12
CA LEU A 130 9.77 -15.58 -11.20
C LEU A 130 10.84 -15.79 -10.10
N VAL A 131 10.41 -16.02 -8.86
CA VAL A 131 11.32 -16.33 -7.74
C VAL A 131 12.09 -17.62 -7.98
N ASN A 132 11.41 -18.67 -8.47
CA ASN A 132 12.05 -19.95 -8.78
C ASN A 132 13.18 -19.80 -9.80
N ARG A 133 12.94 -19.06 -10.90
CA ARG A 133 13.98 -18.77 -11.90
C ARG A 133 15.11 -17.91 -11.32
N ALA A 134 14.79 -16.93 -10.50
CA ALA A 134 15.76 -16.00 -9.94
C ALA A 134 16.74 -16.65 -8.95
N TYR A 135 16.26 -17.53 -8.06
CA TYR A 135 17.07 -17.95 -6.91
C TYR A 135 17.27 -19.46 -6.80
N PHE A 136 16.45 -20.28 -7.46
CA PHE A 136 16.44 -21.73 -7.23
C PHE A 136 16.86 -22.56 -8.45
N GLN A 137 17.01 -21.95 -9.62
CA GLN A 137 17.53 -22.64 -10.82
C GLN A 137 19.06 -22.58 -10.95
N ASP A 138 19.71 -21.54 -10.42
CA ASP A 138 21.16 -21.39 -10.43
C ASP A 138 21.74 -21.56 -9.01
N PRO A 139 22.48 -22.65 -8.72
CA PRO A 139 23.07 -22.86 -7.41
C PRO A 139 24.15 -21.83 -7.03
N ALA A 140 24.62 -21.00 -7.97
CA ALA A 140 25.52 -19.90 -7.68
C ALA A 140 24.80 -18.72 -7.00
N VAL A 141 23.48 -18.61 -7.15
CA VAL A 141 22.67 -17.60 -6.48
C VAL A 141 22.29 -18.14 -5.10
N SER A 142 22.68 -17.42 -4.06
CA SER A 142 22.40 -17.75 -2.67
C SER A 142 22.03 -16.49 -1.90
N GLY A 143 21.46 -16.64 -0.70
CA GLY A 143 21.09 -15.51 0.15
C GLY A 143 19.59 -15.37 0.40
N VAL A 144 18.75 -16.22 -0.22
CA VAL A 144 17.34 -16.37 0.12
C VAL A 144 17.20 -17.58 1.04
N ASP A 145 16.55 -17.39 2.19
CA ASP A 145 16.24 -18.45 3.15
C ASP A 145 14.79 -18.93 2.93
N HIS A 146 13.85 -17.99 2.96
CA HIS A 146 12.42 -18.25 2.72
C HIS A 146 11.83 -17.16 1.82
N TYR A 147 10.78 -17.50 1.08
CA TYR A 147 9.97 -16.52 0.37
C TYR A 147 8.49 -16.80 0.54
N HIS A 148 7.69 -15.74 0.43
CA HIS A 148 6.24 -15.81 0.47
C HIS A 148 5.66 -15.01 -0.69
N VAL A 149 4.65 -15.58 -1.34
CA VAL A 149 3.89 -14.90 -2.39
C VAL A 149 2.46 -14.77 -1.91
N ALA A 150 1.97 -13.54 -1.84
CA ALA A 150 0.64 -13.23 -1.36
C ALA A 150 -0.11 -12.31 -2.32
N GLU A 151 -1.42 -12.51 -2.41
CA GLU A 151 -2.32 -11.46 -2.90
C GLU A 151 -2.67 -10.53 -1.74
N VAL A 152 -2.47 -9.23 -1.93
CA VAL A 152 -2.66 -8.20 -0.91
C VAL A 152 -3.55 -7.08 -1.43
N LEU A 153 -4.21 -6.40 -0.50
CA LEU A 153 -4.91 -5.15 -0.78
C LEU A 153 -3.94 -3.98 -0.59
N VAL A 154 -3.97 -3.04 -1.53
CA VAL A 154 -3.16 -1.82 -1.48
C VAL A 154 -4.01 -0.61 -1.83
N HIS A 155 -3.70 0.52 -1.23
CA HIS A 155 -4.20 1.81 -1.71
C HIS A 155 -3.39 2.26 -2.93
N ASP A 156 -4.07 2.79 -3.94
CA ASP A 156 -3.50 3.37 -5.15
C ASP A 156 -4.06 4.79 -5.33
N LEU A 157 -3.53 5.72 -4.55
CA LEU A 157 -4.08 7.04 -4.33
C LEU A 157 -3.32 8.14 -5.08
N ARG A 158 -4.07 9.19 -5.42
CA ARG A 158 -3.57 10.46 -5.92
C ARG A 158 -4.23 11.58 -5.12
N PHE A 159 -3.41 12.35 -4.40
CA PHE A 159 -3.77 13.63 -3.82
C PHE A 159 -3.39 14.73 -4.81
N ALA A 160 -4.30 15.64 -5.13
CA ALA A 160 -4.03 16.75 -6.03
C ALA A 160 -4.43 18.08 -5.39
N VAL A 161 -3.57 19.09 -5.54
CA VAL A 161 -3.81 20.44 -5.04
C VAL A 161 -3.30 21.48 -6.03
N ARG A 162 -4.11 22.52 -6.26
CA ARG A 162 -3.68 23.65 -7.09
C ARG A 162 -2.65 24.49 -6.36
N ALA A 163 -1.58 24.86 -7.06
CA ALA A 163 -0.51 25.67 -6.53
C ALA A 163 0.05 26.60 -7.60
N THR A 164 0.30 27.86 -7.24
CA THR A 164 0.92 28.83 -8.16
C THR A 164 2.37 28.45 -8.47
N SER A 165 3.07 27.83 -7.51
CA SER A 165 4.42 27.27 -7.70
C SER A 165 4.47 25.86 -7.09
N PRO A 166 4.15 24.81 -7.86
CA PRO A 166 4.15 23.43 -7.39
C PRO A 166 5.50 22.98 -6.82
N ALA A 167 6.62 23.41 -7.43
CA ALA A 167 7.96 23.09 -6.94
C ALA A 167 8.24 23.69 -5.55
N ALA A 168 7.81 24.93 -5.30
CA ALA A 168 7.97 25.55 -3.99
C ALA A 168 7.08 24.89 -2.92
N LEU A 169 5.89 24.43 -3.33
CA LEU A 169 5.00 23.68 -2.44
C LEU A 169 5.58 22.31 -2.08
N GLU A 170 6.11 21.58 -3.07
CA GLU A 170 6.80 20.30 -2.85
C GLU A 170 7.95 20.46 -1.85
N GLU A 171 8.81 21.46 -2.02
CA GLU A 171 9.91 21.73 -1.10
C GLU A 171 9.40 22.06 0.32
N SER A 172 8.30 22.81 0.43
CA SER A 172 7.67 23.12 1.71
C SER A 172 7.17 21.85 2.42
N ILE A 173 6.50 20.96 1.68
CA ILE A 173 5.98 19.70 2.20
C ILE A 173 7.13 18.79 2.65
N ALA A 174 8.17 18.65 1.82
CA ALA A 174 9.33 17.84 2.14
C ALA A 174 10.06 18.35 3.39
N ARG A 175 10.15 19.68 3.57
CA ARG A 175 10.76 20.28 4.76
C ARG A 175 9.95 20.05 6.04
N GLU A 176 8.63 19.99 5.91
CA GLU A 176 7.73 19.72 7.04
C GLU A 176 7.72 18.24 7.43
N GLY A 177 8.08 17.32 6.52
CA GLY A 177 8.19 15.88 6.77
C GLY A 177 6.86 15.14 6.89
N ILE A 178 5.73 15.85 6.91
CA ILE A 178 4.39 15.30 7.21
C ILE A 178 4.03 14.11 6.33
N LEU A 179 4.34 14.17 5.04
CA LEU A 179 4.01 13.08 4.12
C LEU A 179 4.94 11.89 4.27
N SER A 180 6.22 12.11 4.56
CA SER A 180 7.16 11.02 4.82
C SER A 180 6.77 10.26 6.08
N ASP A 181 6.33 10.97 7.11
CA ASP A 181 5.88 10.35 8.36
C ASP A 181 4.56 9.60 8.19
N ALA A 182 3.62 10.16 7.41
CA ALA A 182 2.27 9.59 7.26
C ALA A 182 2.17 8.49 6.18
N LEU A 183 2.93 8.61 5.09
CA LEU A 183 2.82 7.73 3.93
C LEU A 183 4.05 6.83 3.77
N GLY A 184 5.21 7.20 4.32
CA GLY A 184 6.47 6.51 4.08
C GLY A 184 6.93 6.66 2.63
N ASN A 185 6.41 5.82 1.74
CA ASN A 185 6.75 5.78 0.32
C ASN A 185 5.68 6.48 -0.54
N TYR A 186 6.02 7.64 -1.09
CA TYR A 186 5.16 8.38 -2.01
C TYR A 186 6.01 9.05 -3.09
N ALA A 187 5.37 9.43 -4.20
CA ALA A 187 6.00 10.19 -5.26
C ALA A 187 5.22 11.49 -5.54
N THR A 188 5.93 12.51 -6.00
CA THR A 188 5.37 13.80 -6.39
C THR A 188 5.46 14.01 -7.89
N ILE A 189 4.41 14.59 -8.47
CA ILE A 189 4.37 14.95 -9.89
C ILE A 189 4.03 16.42 -10.00
N LEU A 190 4.97 17.20 -10.54
CA LEU A 190 4.77 18.62 -10.79
C LEU A 190 4.05 18.82 -12.12
N ARG A 191 2.84 19.40 -12.08
CA ARG A 191 2.12 19.83 -13.27
C ARG A 191 2.00 21.35 -13.31
N THR A 192 1.62 21.89 -14.45
CA THR A 192 1.36 23.33 -14.57
C THR A 192 0.20 23.74 -13.67
N GLY A 193 0.51 24.42 -12.56
CA GLY A 193 -0.49 24.95 -11.62
C GLY A 193 -1.04 23.94 -10.61
N GLU A 194 -0.47 22.73 -10.53
CA GLU A 194 -0.95 21.64 -9.67
C GLU A 194 0.23 20.79 -9.18
N LEU A 195 0.17 20.40 -7.90
CA LEU A 195 1.03 19.39 -7.31
C LEU A 195 0.21 18.13 -7.10
N ASP A 196 0.73 17.02 -7.59
CA ASP A 196 0.24 15.68 -7.30
C ASP A 196 1.15 14.97 -6.31
N VAL A 197 0.54 14.25 -5.37
CA VAL A 197 1.19 13.25 -4.53
C VAL A 197 0.53 11.92 -4.84
N THR A 198 1.30 10.95 -5.28
CA THR A 198 0.83 9.59 -5.56
C THR A 198 1.36 8.62 -4.52
N TYR A 199 0.50 7.70 -4.09
CA TYR A 199 0.79 6.71 -3.07
C TYR A 199 0.34 5.33 -3.54
N THR A 200 1.24 4.35 -3.43
CA THR A 200 0.89 2.93 -3.57
C THR A 200 1.48 2.18 -2.40
N GLY A 201 0.63 1.61 -1.55
CA GLY A 201 1.09 0.98 -0.31
C GLY A 201 -0.05 0.40 0.53
N PRO A 202 0.21 0.16 1.83
CA PRO A 202 -0.78 -0.32 2.79
C PRO A 202 -2.10 0.44 2.75
N LEU A 203 -3.18 -0.22 3.17
CA LEU A 203 -4.45 0.47 3.33
C LEU A 203 -4.32 1.56 4.40
N LEU A 204 -4.77 2.77 4.10
CA LEU A 204 -4.78 3.93 4.98
C LEU A 204 -6.19 4.14 5.54
N SER A 205 -6.30 4.41 6.83
CA SER A 205 -7.56 4.82 7.44
C SER A 205 -8.07 6.15 6.88
N ASP A 206 -9.38 6.36 6.91
CA ASP A 206 -9.99 7.63 6.52
C ASP A 206 -9.43 8.83 7.32
N ASP A 207 -9.12 8.61 8.61
CA ASP A 207 -8.52 9.63 9.47
C ASP A 207 -7.07 9.94 9.05
N LEU A 208 -6.30 8.93 8.65
CA LEU A 208 -4.96 9.12 8.11
C LEU A 208 -4.99 9.85 6.76
N ILE A 209 -5.90 9.48 5.85
CA ILE A 209 -6.11 10.18 4.57
C ILE A 209 -6.47 11.66 4.82
N LYS A 210 -7.35 11.93 5.79
CA LYS A 210 -7.72 13.30 6.17
C LYS A 210 -6.56 14.06 6.79
N SER A 211 -5.71 13.40 7.58
CA SER A 211 -4.47 13.98 8.12
C SER A 211 -3.51 14.40 7.00
N VAL A 212 -3.30 13.52 6.02
CA VAL A 212 -2.49 13.79 4.82
C VAL A 212 -3.03 14.99 4.04
N GLN A 213 -4.34 15.01 3.75
CA GLN A 213 -4.97 16.14 3.08
C GLN A 213 -4.82 17.45 3.87
N ASN A 214 -4.94 17.42 5.21
CA ASN A 214 -4.73 18.60 6.06
C ASN A 214 -3.28 19.10 6.00
N GLY A 215 -2.30 18.20 5.99
CA GLY A 215 -0.89 18.53 5.81
C GLY A 215 -0.65 19.26 4.48
N ILE A 216 -1.12 18.68 3.38
CA ILE A 216 -1.01 19.28 2.04
C ILE A 216 -1.71 20.64 1.98
N ALA A 217 -2.94 20.75 2.52
CA ALA A 217 -3.72 21.98 2.50
C ALA A 217 -3.04 23.11 3.27
N ARG A 218 -2.45 22.80 4.43
CA ARG A 218 -1.68 23.75 5.24
C ARG A 218 -0.46 24.28 4.50
N ALA A 219 0.35 23.40 3.92
CA ALA A 219 1.53 23.78 3.16
C ALA A 219 1.15 24.62 1.92
N ALA A 220 0.02 24.32 1.29
CA ALA A 220 -0.51 25.06 0.16
C ALA A 220 -1.28 26.34 0.54
N HIS A 221 -1.42 26.65 1.83
CA HIS A 221 -2.23 27.76 2.35
C HIS A 221 -3.66 27.80 1.79
N THR A 222 -4.28 26.63 1.69
CA THR A 222 -5.63 26.44 1.15
C THR A 222 -6.54 25.70 2.12
N LYS A 223 -7.79 25.46 1.71
CA LYS A 223 -8.77 24.69 2.47
C LYS A 223 -8.59 23.20 2.22
N LEU A 224 -8.94 22.38 3.21
CA LEU A 224 -8.94 20.92 3.09
C LEU A 224 -9.67 20.42 1.82
N THR A 225 -10.85 20.98 1.54
CA THR A 225 -11.67 20.62 0.37
C THR A 225 -11.03 20.95 -0.99
N ALA A 226 -9.93 21.70 -1.01
CA ALA A 226 -9.19 21.98 -2.24
C ALA A 226 -8.14 20.91 -2.57
N VAL A 227 -7.86 19.99 -1.63
CA VAL A 227 -7.02 18.81 -1.86
C VAL A 227 -7.92 17.64 -2.21
N THR A 228 -7.90 17.21 -3.47
CA THR A 228 -8.74 16.08 -3.90
C THR A 228 -8.03 14.76 -3.72
N VAL A 229 -8.76 13.73 -3.32
CA VAL A 229 -8.28 12.33 -3.29
C VAL A 229 -8.99 11.59 -4.42
N SER A 230 -8.23 10.87 -5.22
CA SER A 230 -8.71 10.16 -6.41
C SER A 230 -7.83 8.93 -6.66
N PRO A 231 -8.28 7.95 -7.46
CA PRO A 231 -7.41 6.85 -7.85
C PRO A 231 -6.23 7.34 -8.69
N ARG A 232 -5.04 6.76 -8.47
CA ARG A 232 -3.86 7.05 -9.28
C ARG A 232 -4.05 6.59 -10.73
N SER A 233 -4.73 5.47 -10.94
CA SER A 233 -5.11 4.93 -12.25
C SER A 233 -6.62 4.78 -12.37
N THR A 234 -7.18 5.18 -13.50
CA THR A 234 -8.61 4.94 -13.84
C THR A 234 -8.85 3.60 -14.54
N ALA A 235 -7.80 2.84 -14.83
CA ALA A 235 -7.88 1.53 -15.47
C ALA A 235 -7.91 0.39 -14.44
N GLY A 236 -8.28 -0.81 -14.88
CA GLY A 236 -8.30 -2.03 -14.06
C GLY A 236 -9.50 -2.14 -13.11
N VAL A 237 -9.52 -3.20 -12.30
CA VAL A 237 -10.60 -3.50 -11.34
C VAL A 237 -10.24 -2.95 -9.96
N GLY A 238 -11.20 -2.29 -9.32
CA GLY A 238 -11.08 -1.79 -7.95
C GLY A 238 -11.75 -2.73 -6.94
N VAL A 239 -11.49 -2.51 -5.66
CA VAL A 239 -12.09 -3.31 -4.57
C VAL A 239 -13.10 -2.47 -3.80
N ASP A 240 -14.30 -2.99 -3.65
CA ASP A 240 -15.35 -2.43 -2.77
C ASP A 240 -15.16 -3.03 -1.37
N MET A 241 -14.73 -2.21 -0.41
CA MET A 241 -14.35 -2.67 0.92
C MET A 241 -15.56 -3.17 1.72
N ALA A 242 -16.77 -2.74 1.39
CA ALA A 242 -17.99 -3.22 2.03
C ALA A 242 -18.36 -4.65 1.59
N LYS A 243 -17.86 -5.10 0.44
CA LYS A 243 -18.08 -6.46 -0.09
C LYS A 243 -16.89 -7.39 0.14
N GLU A 244 -15.77 -6.85 0.62
CA GLU A 244 -14.54 -7.59 0.76
C GLU A 244 -14.63 -8.57 1.95
N PRO A 245 -14.43 -9.89 1.75
CA PRO A 245 -14.51 -10.90 2.82
C PRO A 245 -13.52 -10.58 3.94
N ALA A 246 -13.87 -10.80 5.22
CA ALA A 246 -12.93 -10.56 6.32
C ALA A 246 -11.61 -11.33 6.13
N PRO A 247 -10.47 -10.84 6.66
CA PRO A 247 -9.20 -11.55 6.56
C PRO A 247 -9.36 -12.94 7.14
N ALA A 248 -8.82 -13.96 6.46
CA ALA A 248 -8.79 -15.29 7.03
C ALA A 248 -8.00 -15.23 8.35
N PRO A 249 -8.48 -15.86 9.44
CA PRO A 249 -7.70 -15.93 10.66
C PRO A 249 -6.37 -16.61 10.34
N ALA A 250 -5.28 -16.03 10.83
CA ALA A 250 -3.96 -16.63 10.72
C ALA A 250 -4.05 -18.08 11.19
N ALA A 251 -3.72 -19.03 10.30
CA ALA A 251 -3.68 -20.43 10.67
C ALA A 251 -2.64 -20.56 11.78
N THR A 252 -3.09 -20.73 13.02
CA THR A 252 -2.23 -21.12 14.11
C THR A 252 -1.79 -22.53 13.77
N GLU A 253 -0.53 -22.71 13.34
CA GLU A 253 0.07 -24.03 13.31
C GLU A 253 -0.15 -24.62 14.69
N ALA A 254 -1.00 -25.65 14.75
CA ALA A 254 -1.23 -26.37 15.98
C ALA A 254 0.14 -26.87 16.43
N ALA A 255 0.58 -26.39 17.59
CA ALA A 255 1.75 -26.92 18.26
C ALA A 255 1.60 -28.44 18.25
N SER A 256 2.40 -29.12 17.43
CA SER A 256 2.50 -30.56 17.47
C SER A 256 3.21 -30.89 18.78
N ASP A 257 2.41 -31.10 19.82
CA ASP A 257 2.78 -31.82 21.02
C ASP A 257 3.37 -33.16 20.57
N HIS A 258 4.69 -33.20 20.38
CA HIS A 258 5.42 -34.45 20.36
C HIS A 258 5.55 -34.89 21.80
N ASP A 259 4.46 -35.52 22.27
CA ASP A 259 4.40 -36.25 23.52
C ASP A 259 5.54 -37.28 23.53
N HIS A 260 6.45 -37.07 24.47
CA HIS A 260 7.48 -38.02 24.84
C HIS A 260 6.82 -39.21 25.55
N ASP A 261 6.74 -40.36 24.88
CA ASP A 261 6.67 -41.63 25.58
C ASP A 261 7.15 -42.78 24.68
N HIS A 262 8.28 -43.37 25.04
CA HIS A 262 8.40 -44.82 25.24
C HIS A 262 9.75 -45.17 25.89
N ASP A 263 9.68 -45.49 27.17
CA ASP A 263 10.73 -46.07 27.99
C ASP A 263 10.62 -47.62 28.03
N ALA A 264 11.77 -48.27 28.31
CA ALA A 264 12.03 -49.70 28.66
C ALA A 264 12.15 -50.72 27.50
N ALA A 265 13.19 -51.58 27.37
CA ALA A 265 14.32 -51.97 28.23
C ALA A 265 15.37 -52.81 27.42
N PRO A 266 16.53 -53.21 28.00
CA PRO A 266 17.79 -53.49 27.28
C PRO A 266 18.10 -54.98 27.00
N GLY A 267 18.94 -55.25 25.99
CA GLY A 267 19.47 -56.59 25.73
C GLY A 267 20.55 -56.70 24.63
N THR A 268 21.81 -56.80 25.07
CA THR A 268 22.94 -57.60 24.54
C THR A 268 23.50 -57.36 23.12
N SER A 269 24.70 -56.75 23.11
CA SER A 269 25.99 -57.19 22.52
C SER A 269 26.10 -57.91 21.17
N ASP A 270 27.08 -57.38 20.42
CA ASP A 270 27.99 -57.99 19.44
C ASP A 270 27.52 -58.07 17.97
N SER A 271 28.05 -57.19 17.11
CA SER A 271 29.15 -57.55 16.20
C SER A 271 29.42 -56.43 15.18
N ASP A 272 30.71 -56.20 14.92
CA ASP A 272 31.27 -55.29 13.92
C ASP A 272 30.74 -55.59 12.50
N ASP A 273 30.41 -54.55 11.73
CA ASP A 273 30.67 -54.55 10.28
C ASP A 273 30.87 -53.12 9.75
N ASP A 274 31.87 -53.00 8.88
CA ASP A 274 32.41 -51.78 8.28
C ASP A 274 31.51 -51.24 7.16
N GLY A 275 31.32 -49.92 7.15
CA GLY A 275 31.20 -49.09 5.94
C GLY A 275 29.89 -49.11 5.15
N ASP A 276 29.18 -47.97 5.14
CA ASP A 276 28.82 -47.34 3.85
C ASP A 276 28.55 -45.83 4.01
N THR A 277 28.90 -45.13 2.95
CA THR A 277 28.75 -43.70 2.71
C THR A 277 27.31 -43.29 2.40
N GLY A 278 26.85 -42.21 3.04
CA GLY A 278 25.90 -41.23 2.49
C GLY A 278 24.48 -41.69 2.18
N ASP A 279 23.53 -41.24 3.00
CA ASP A 279 22.19 -40.90 2.50
C ASP A 279 21.76 -39.57 3.09
N THR A 280 21.65 -38.58 2.20
CA THR A 280 20.96 -37.30 2.41
C THR A 280 19.48 -37.56 2.60
N GLY A 281 18.91 -36.93 3.62
CA GLY A 281 17.55 -37.17 4.09
C GLY A 281 16.47 -37.01 3.02
N ASP A 282 15.47 -37.86 3.16
CA ASP A 282 14.14 -37.75 2.57
C ASP A 282 13.57 -36.34 2.73
N THR A 283 13.36 -35.65 1.61
CA THR A 283 12.31 -34.62 1.54
C THR A 283 11.01 -35.34 1.24
N GLY A 284 10.10 -35.23 2.20
CA GLY A 284 8.85 -35.95 2.28
C GLY A 284 7.90 -35.75 1.10
N ASP A 285 7.08 -36.78 0.96
CA ASP A 285 5.92 -36.88 0.10
C ASP A 285 5.01 -35.64 0.20
N THR A 286 4.74 -35.02 -0.95
CA THR A 286 3.52 -34.22 -1.11
C THR A 286 2.34 -35.18 -1.19
N ASP A 287 1.67 -35.37 -0.06
CA ASP A 287 0.41 -36.09 0.03
C ASP A 287 -0.66 -35.41 -0.82
N ASP A 288 -1.19 -36.19 -1.77
CA ASP A 288 -2.51 -36.03 -2.36
C ASP A 288 -3.56 -35.91 -1.25
N THR A 289 -4.41 -34.88 -1.31
CA THR A 289 -5.73 -34.93 -0.65
C THR A 289 -6.79 -34.28 -1.51
N ASP A 290 -7.51 -35.16 -2.23
CA ASP A 290 -8.97 -35.23 -2.32
C ASP A 290 -9.77 -33.97 -2.67
N ASP A 291 -10.03 -33.81 -3.98
CA ASP A 291 -11.21 -33.12 -4.49
C ASP A 291 -12.48 -33.85 -4.04
N THR A 292 -13.05 -33.45 -2.90
CA THR A 292 -14.46 -33.69 -2.59
C THR A 292 -15.35 -32.77 -3.43
N GLY A 293 -15.58 -33.15 -4.69
CA GLY A 293 -16.62 -32.58 -5.53
C GLY A 293 -17.87 -33.46 -5.53
N ASP A 294 -18.85 -33.15 -4.68
CA ASP A 294 -20.28 -33.09 -5.07
C ASP A 294 -21.17 -32.76 -3.85
N THR A 295 -21.63 -31.51 -3.77
CA THR A 295 -22.95 -31.22 -3.22
C THR A 295 -23.71 -30.41 -4.25
N GLY A 296 -24.49 -31.12 -5.05
CA GLY A 296 -25.53 -30.52 -5.89
C GLY A 296 -26.70 -29.97 -5.08
N GLY A 297 -27.38 -29.00 -5.70
CA GLY A 297 -28.77 -28.64 -5.40
C GLY A 297 -28.97 -27.34 -4.64
N THR A 298 -29.25 -26.25 -5.36
CA THR A 298 -30.62 -25.70 -5.53
C THR A 298 -30.54 -24.53 -6.53
N GLY A 299 -30.93 -24.79 -7.78
CA GLY A 299 -31.34 -23.74 -8.71
C GLY A 299 -32.85 -23.86 -8.88
N ASP A 300 -33.58 -22.90 -8.35
CA ASP A 300 -34.88 -22.42 -8.83
C ASP A 300 -35.27 -21.18 -8.00
N ASP A 301 -36.05 -20.30 -8.64
CA ASP A 301 -36.53 -18.95 -8.25
C ASP A 301 -35.65 -17.80 -8.81
N GLY A 302 -36.09 -16.99 -9.77
CA GLY A 302 -37.38 -16.89 -10.45
C GLY A 302 -37.34 -15.76 -11.50
N ASP A 303 -38.19 -15.90 -12.53
CA ASP A 303 -38.45 -14.90 -13.55
C ASP A 303 -38.96 -13.58 -12.95
N THR A 304 -38.31 -12.48 -13.34
CA THR A 304 -38.90 -11.14 -13.36
C THR A 304 -38.42 -10.49 -14.65
N GLY A 305 -39.23 -10.01 -15.59
CA GLY A 305 -40.66 -9.73 -15.63
C GLY A 305 -40.79 -8.62 -16.68
N ASP A 306 -41.57 -8.88 -17.73
CA ASP A 306 -41.86 -7.94 -18.82
C ASP A 306 -42.38 -6.60 -18.30
N THR A 307 -41.84 -5.50 -18.81
CA THR A 307 -42.53 -4.21 -18.82
C THR A 307 -42.80 -3.78 -20.26
N GLY A 308 -43.95 -4.23 -20.75
CA GLY A 308 -45.02 -3.40 -21.33
C GLY A 308 -44.66 -2.35 -22.37
N ASP A 309 -44.83 -2.74 -23.64
CA ASP A 309 -45.42 -1.87 -24.66
C ASP A 309 -46.84 -1.47 -24.23
N ASP A 310 -47.18 -0.17 -24.33
CA ASP A 310 -48.53 0.21 -24.76
C ASP A 310 -48.61 1.63 -25.34
N SER A 311 -48.82 1.60 -26.66
CA SER A 311 -49.76 2.38 -27.49
C SER A 311 -49.60 3.91 -27.72
N ASP A 312 -49.22 4.19 -28.96
CA ASP A 312 -49.74 5.25 -29.84
C ASP A 312 -51.21 5.63 -29.60
N SER A 313 -51.49 6.95 -29.59
CA SER A 313 -52.69 7.50 -30.22
C SER A 313 -52.51 8.97 -30.61
N SER A 314 -52.36 9.20 -31.93
CA SER A 314 -53.15 10.13 -32.77
C SER A 314 -53.25 11.61 -32.33
N ASP A 315 -52.65 12.53 -33.07
CA ASP A 315 -53.26 13.26 -34.22
C ASP A 315 -54.18 14.45 -33.82
N ARG A 316 -54.05 15.53 -34.61
CA ARG A 316 -54.72 16.86 -34.61
C ARG A 316 -54.10 17.88 -33.64
N GLY A 317 -53.74 19.09 -34.03
CA GLY A 317 -53.94 19.83 -35.27
C GLY A 317 -53.66 21.31 -34.99
N THR A 318 -52.85 21.93 -35.86
CA THR A 318 -53.02 23.26 -36.46
C THR A 318 -53.38 24.50 -35.61
N ASP A 319 -52.69 25.59 -35.98
CA ASP A 319 -53.18 26.97 -35.99
C ASP A 319 -53.36 27.70 -34.64
N SER A 320 -52.46 28.66 -34.37
CA SER A 320 -52.75 30.09 -34.56
C SER A 320 -51.83 31.01 -33.74
N LYS A 321 -51.12 31.87 -34.48
CA LYS A 321 -50.80 33.31 -34.28
C LYS A 321 -50.23 33.88 -32.94
N PRO A 322 -49.39 34.93 -33.05
CA PRO A 322 -48.93 35.77 -31.96
C PRO A 322 -49.76 37.06 -31.82
N ASP A 323 -50.03 37.48 -30.59
CA ASP A 323 -50.45 38.85 -30.20
C ASP A 323 -49.67 39.15 -28.90
N ALA A 324 -48.74 40.12 -28.85
CA ALA A 324 -48.95 41.57 -28.75
C ALA A 324 -49.68 41.97 -27.44
N ASP A 325 -48.92 42.55 -26.51
CA ASP A 325 -49.32 43.55 -25.48
C ASP A 325 -47.99 43.99 -24.80
N GLU A 326 -47.38 45.14 -25.07
CA GLU A 326 -47.76 46.52 -24.67
C GLU A 326 -48.18 46.70 -23.20
N ASN A 327 -47.20 47.05 -22.34
CA ASN A 327 -47.29 48.05 -21.24
C ASN A 327 -45.91 48.16 -20.57
N GLY A 328 -45.22 49.27 -20.28
CA GLY A 328 -45.60 50.67 -20.08
C GLY A 328 -45.00 51.15 -18.74
N GLY A 329 -44.07 52.12 -18.76
CA GLY A 329 -43.53 52.81 -17.57
C GLY A 329 -42.02 53.08 -17.65
N SER A 330 -41.52 54.20 -18.20
CA SER A 330 -41.55 55.62 -17.74
C SER A 330 -40.55 55.95 -16.60
N GLY A 331 -39.65 56.91 -16.87
CA GLY A 331 -38.81 57.61 -15.89
C GLY A 331 -37.31 57.62 -16.24
N ASN A 332 -36.84 58.43 -17.19
CA ASN A 332 -36.41 59.84 -17.05
C ASN A 332 -35.11 60.04 -16.24
N GLY A 333 -34.08 60.62 -16.87
CA GLY A 333 -32.83 61.01 -16.20
C GLY A 333 -31.69 61.38 -17.14
N SER A 334 -31.84 62.51 -17.85
CA SER A 334 -30.74 63.22 -18.52
C SER A 334 -29.57 63.50 -17.56
N ASN A 335 -28.33 63.31 -18.04
CA ASN A 335 -27.36 64.41 -18.03
C ASN A 335 -26.17 64.13 -18.95
N HIS A 336 -26.03 64.98 -19.97
CA HIS A 336 -24.77 65.27 -20.64
C HIS A 336 -24.05 66.35 -19.84
N ASN A 337 -22.75 66.16 -19.61
CA ASN A 337 -21.74 67.09 -20.09
C ASN A 337 -20.42 66.33 -20.27
#